data_AF-A0A931YJ07-F1
#
_entry.id   AF-A0A931YJ07-F1
#
_cell.length_a   1.000
_cell.length_b   1.000
_cell.length_c   1.000
_cell.angle_alpha   90.00
_cell.angle_beta   90.00
_cell.angle_gamma   90.00
#
_symmetry.space_group_name_H-M   'P 1'
#
loop_
_entity.id
_entity.type
_entity.pdbx_description
1 polymer ?
#
loop_
_entity_poly.entity_id
_entity_poly.type
_entity_poly.pdbx_seq_one_letter_code
_entity_poly.pdbx_strand_id
1 'polypeptide(L)' 'VGVEPYHIAATADGTLFVANHTSHTVTIVDGPRRAVLGTLRVPPRPHGLAVLVDAPR' A
#
# COMPACT_ATOMS: atom_id res chain seq x y z
N VAL A 1 -9.85 -1.27 0.44
CA VAL A 1 -8.95 -0.76 1.51
C VAL A 1 -9.59 -1.03 2.87
N GLY A 2 -8.83 -0.88 3.96
CA GLY A 2 -9.27 -1.11 5.33
C GLY A 2 -9.75 0.17 6.04
N VAL A 3 -9.75 0.13 7.37
CA VAL A 3 -10.20 1.21 8.27
C VAL A 3 -9.06 2.18 8.55
N GLU A 4 -9.40 3.47 8.49
CA GLU A 4 -8.52 4.58 8.82
C GLU A 4 -7.22 4.56 7.99
N PRO A 5 -7.30 4.75 6.66
CA PRO A 5 -6.12 4.83 5.82
C PRO A 5 -5.34 6.11 6.13
N TYR A 6 -4.04 5.97 6.37
CA TYR A 6 -3.17 7.09 6.77
C TYR A 6 -2.19 7.53 5.69
N HIS A 7 -1.73 6.60 4.85
CA HIS A 7 -0.70 6.89 3.85
C HIS A 7 -0.86 5.98 2.63
N ILE A 8 -0.47 6.50 1.48
CA ILE A 8 -0.42 5.80 0.21
C ILE A 8 0.96 5.98 -0.43
N ALA A 9 1.53 4.90 -0.95
CA ALA A 9 2.74 4.94 -1.76
C ALA A 9 2.48 4.27 -3.11
N ALA A 10 3.14 4.75 -4.17
CA ALA A 10 2.96 4.28 -5.53
C ALA A 10 4.28 3.83 -6.14
N THR A 11 4.25 2.76 -6.92
CA THR A 11 5.34 2.30 -7.80
C THR A 11 5.19 2.90 -9.20
N ALA A 12 6.25 2.80 -10.02
CA ALA A 12 6.25 3.30 -11.40
C ALA A 12 5.25 2.58 -12.31
N ASP A 13 4.91 1.32 -12.02
CA ASP A 13 3.93 0.54 -12.78
C ASP A 13 2.46 0.84 -12.38
N GLY A 14 2.25 1.73 -11.41
CA GLY A 14 0.92 2.11 -10.94
C GLY A 14 0.34 1.20 -9.86
N THR A 15 1.13 0.30 -9.27
CA THR A 15 0.73 -0.40 -8.05
C THR A 15 0.74 0.56 -6.85
N LEU A 16 -0.31 0.50 -6.04
CA LEU A 16 -0.51 1.35 -4.87
C LEU A 16 -0.50 0.51 -3.60
N PHE A 17 0.14 1.02 -2.56
CA PHE A 17 0.16 0.44 -1.23
C PHE A 17 -0.52 1.41 -0.26
N VAL A 18 -1.55 0.95 0.44
CA VAL A 18 -2.34 1.77 1.37
C VAL A 18 -2.19 1.24 2.79
N ALA A 19 -1.60 2.04 3.67
CA ALA A 19 -1.49 1.74 5.10
C ALA A 19 -2.83 2.01 5.80
N ASN A 20 -3.43 0.98 6.38
CA ASN A 20 -4.68 1.04 7.11
C ASN A 20 -4.37 0.96 8.60
N HIS A 21 -4.32 2.13 9.25
CA HIS A 21 -3.79 2.30 10.60
C HIS A 21 -4.52 1.42 11.63
N THR A 22 -5.85 1.54 11.66
CA THR A 22 -6.72 0.84 12.61
C THR A 22 -6.91 -0.63 12.24
N SER A 23 -6.88 -0.98 10.94
CA SER A 23 -6.97 -2.38 10.51
C SER A 23 -5.66 -3.17 10.64
N HIS A 24 -4.53 -2.52 10.96
CA HIS A 24 -3.22 -3.18 11.07
C HIS A 24 -2.85 -3.96 9.80
N THR A 25 -3.16 -3.36 8.64
CA THR A 25 -2.95 -3.99 7.33
C THR A 25 -2.44 -2.99 6.30
N VAL A 26 -1.78 -3.51 5.27
CA VAL A 26 -1.49 -2.79 4.02
C VAL A 26 -2.33 -3.42 2.91
N THR A 27 -3.13 -2.61 2.19
CA THR A 27 -3.84 -3.06 1.00
C THR A 27 -2.96 -2.79 -0.23
N ILE A 28 -2.84 -3.76 -1.12
CA ILE A 28 -2.16 -3.62 -2.42
C ILE A 28 -3.24 -3.46 -3.49
N VAL A 29 -3.13 -2.41 -4.31
CA VAL A 29 -4.11 -2.06 -5.34
C VAL A 29 -3.41 -1.88 -6.67
N ASP A 30 -3.94 -2.50 -7.71
CA ASP A 30 -3.65 -2.16 -9.10
C ASP A 30 -4.39 -0.85 -9.43
N GLY A 31 -3.66 0.27 -9.46
CA GLY A 31 -4.23 1.59 -9.73
C GLY A 31 -4.91 1.68 -11.10
N PRO A 32 -4.25 1.27 -12.20
CA PRO A 32 -4.85 1.28 -13.53
C PRO A 32 -6.16 0.49 -13.64
N ARG A 33 -6.19 -0.74 -13.11
CA ARG A 33 -7.38 -1.60 -13.16
C ARG A 33 -8.37 -1.30 -12.05
N ARG A 34 -8.02 -0.43 -11.10
CA ARG A 34 -8.78 -0.09 -9.89
C ARG A 34 -9.19 -1.35 -9.11
N ALA A 35 -8.29 -2.32 -9.04
CA ALA A 35 -8.54 -3.63 -8.47
C ALA A 35 -7.66 -3.88 -7.26
N VAL A 36 -8.21 -4.48 -6.20
CA VAL A 36 -7.42 -4.91 -5.05
C VAL A 36 -6.66 -6.18 -5.42
N LEU A 37 -5.34 -6.13 -5.34
CA LEU A 37 -4.46 -7.29 -5.56
C LEU A 37 -4.31 -8.14 -4.32
N GLY A 38 -4.43 -7.53 -3.14
CA GLY A 38 -4.40 -8.26 -1.88
C GLY A 38 -4.35 -7.37 -0.65
N THR A 39 -4.25 -8.01 0.51
CA THR A 39 -4.09 -7.32 1.80
C THR A 39 -3.13 -8.11 2.68
N LEU A 40 -2.15 -7.40 3.22
CA LEU A 40 -1.12 -7.94 4.10
C LEU A 40 -1.38 -7.49 5.53
N ARG A 41 -1.29 -8.41 6.49
CA ARG A 41 -1.23 -8.05 7.92
C ARG A 41 0.16 -7.53 8.24
N VAL A 42 0.22 -6.48 9.02
CA VAL A 42 1.46 -5.85 9.49
C VAL A 42 1.33 -5.58 10.99
N PRO A 43 2.44 -5.25 11.69
CA PRO A 43 2.35 -4.77 13.07
C PRO A 43 1.36 -3.60 13.21
N PRO A 44 0.76 -3.41 14.40
CA PRO A 44 -0.26 -2.39 14.61
C PRO A 44 0.17 -0.99 14.19
N ARG A 45 -0.80 -0.23 13.69
CA ARG A 45 -0.68 1.21 13.38
C ARG A 45 0.40 1.54 12.33
N PRO A 46 0.33 0.97 11.11
CA PRO A 46 1.19 1.42 10.02
C PRO A 46 0.86 2.88 9.66
N HIS A 47 1.87 3.74 9.63
CA HIS A 47 1.71 5.17 9.30
C HIS A 47 2.44 5.59 8.03
N GLY A 48 3.71 5.24 7.87
CA GLY A 48 4.51 5.64 6.72
C GLY A 48 4.74 4.46 5.77
N LEU A 49 4.65 4.71 4.47
CA LEU A 49 5.05 3.76 3.44
C LEU A 49 6.08 4.44 2.54
N ALA A 50 7.11 3.70 2.15
CA ALA A 50 8.06 4.10 1.13
C ALA A 50 8.18 2.96 0.13
N VAL A 51 8.16 3.32 -1.15
CA VAL A 51 8.46 2.40 -2.24
C VAL A 51 9.88 2.69 -2.69
N LEU A 52 10.73 1.68 -2.67
CA LEU A 52 12.05 1.77 -3.26
C LEU A 52 11.92 1.52 -4.76
N VAL A 53 12.49 2.40 -5.58
CA VAL A 53 12.73 2.09 -6.98
C VAL A 53 14.02 1.28 -7.04
N ASP A 54 13.97 0.11 -7.66
CA ASP A 54 15.21 -0.56 -8.03
C ASP A 54 15.96 0.37 -8.99
N ALA A 55 17.25 0.58 -8.74
CA ALA A 55 18.08 1.34 -9.64
C ALA A 55 18.01 0.70 -11.05
N PRO A 56 17.96 1.49 -12.13
CA PRO A 56 18.15 0.93 -13.46
C PRO A 56 19.48 0.16 -13.46
N ARG A 57 19.46 -1.07 -13.97
CA ARG A 57 20.69 -1.86 -14.17
C ARG A 57 21.62 -1.17 -15.14
#